data_AF-A0A9L0KKR8-F1
#
_entry.id   AF-A0A9L0KKR8-F1
#
_cell.length_a   1.000
_cell.length_b   1.000
_cell.length_c   1.000
_cell.angle_alpha   90.00
_cell.angle_beta   90.00
_cell.angle_gamma   90.00
#
_symmetry.space_group_name_H-M   'P 1'
#
loop_
_entity.id
_entity.type
_entity.pdbx_description
1 polymer ?
#
loop_
_entity_poly.entity_id
_entity_poly.type
_entity_poly.pdbx_seq_one_letter_code
_entity_poly.pdbx_strand_id
1 'polypeptide(L)'
;MSDGNPQECAEPVEAKAQAPPEKTSDYYCVHEDLPVRFNNPAWFRGYRSKEPASVYRTSNQTYGSRAPTVHEMPQVECSRTILSTSSWRRAS
;
A
#
# COMPACT_ATOMS: atom_id res chain seq x y z
N MET A 1 34.21 34.33 -5.26
CA MET A 1 33.41 33.13 -4.97
C MET A 1 32.70 32.77 -6.26
N SER A 2 33.12 31.70 -6.95
CA SER A 2 32.53 31.30 -8.22
C SER A 2 31.33 30.39 -7.96
N ASP A 3 30.15 30.79 -8.43
CA ASP A 3 28.95 29.95 -8.46
C ASP A 3 29.16 28.79 -9.43
N GLY A 4 29.19 27.57 -8.89
CA GLY A 4 29.30 26.33 -9.63
C GLY A 4 27.90 25.80 -10.03
N ASN A 5 27.71 25.66 -11.34
CA ASN A 5 26.55 25.10 -12.05
C ASN A 5 25.97 23.80 -11.42
N PRO A 6 24.65 23.71 -11.16
CA PRO A 6 23.99 22.48 -10.77
C PRO A 6 23.55 21.65 -11.99
N GLN A 7 24.50 20.94 -12.59
CA GLN A 7 24.26 19.79 -13.48
C GLN A 7 25.08 18.64 -12.90
N GLU A 8 24.69 17.38 -12.87
CA GLU A 8 23.61 16.64 -13.50
C GLU A 8 23.90 15.21 -13.02
N CYS A 9 23.02 14.60 -12.25
CA CYS A 9 23.03 13.16 -12.00
C CYS A 9 21.56 12.73 -11.85
N ALA A 10 20.74 12.98 -12.87
CA ALA A 10 19.48 12.28 -13.01
C ALA A 10 19.79 10.89 -13.57
N GLU A 11 20.34 10.02 -12.73
CA GLU A 11 20.46 8.61 -13.05
C GLU A 11 19.03 8.03 -13.02
N PRO A 12 18.49 7.51 -14.13
CA PRO A 12 17.23 6.81 -14.09
C PRO A 12 17.48 5.50 -13.34
N VAL A 13 17.22 5.49 -12.02
CA VAL A 13 17.16 4.23 -11.28
C VAL A 13 16.01 3.43 -11.87
N GLU A 14 16.45 2.49 -12.70
CA GLU A 14 15.73 1.45 -13.38
C GLU A 14 14.56 0.98 -12.53
N ALA A 15 13.36 1.05 -13.11
CA ALA A 15 12.22 0.36 -12.56
C ALA A 15 12.57 -1.13 -12.54
N LYS A 16 13.08 -1.61 -11.39
CA LYS A 16 13.26 -3.03 -11.14
C LYS A 16 11.99 -3.71 -11.61
N ALA A 17 12.13 -4.56 -12.62
CA ALA A 17 11.06 -5.39 -13.15
C ALA A 17 10.30 -5.96 -11.97
N GLN A 18 9.07 -5.47 -11.78
CA GLN A 18 8.27 -5.87 -10.63
C GLN A 18 8.10 -7.38 -10.78
N ALA A 19 8.59 -8.12 -9.78
CA ALA A 19 8.27 -9.53 -9.66
C ALA A 19 6.75 -9.70 -9.82
N PRO A 20 6.29 -10.85 -10.37
CA PRO A 20 4.86 -11.12 -10.48
C PRO A 20 4.17 -10.75 -9.16
N PRO A 21 3.01 -10.07 -9.21
CA PRO A 21 2.34 -9.62 -7.99
C PRO A 21 2.07 -10.83 -7.10
N GLU A 22 2.76 -10.89 -5.97
CA GLU A 22 2.64 -11.97 -5.00
C GLU A 22 1.25 -11.93 -4.37
N LYS A 23 0.55 -13.06 -4.37
CA LYS A 23 -0.77 -13.19 -3.73
C LYS A 23 -0.62 -13.80 -2.35
N THR A 24 -1.49 -13.42 -1.43
CA THR A 24 -1.46 -14.00 -0.09
C THR A 24 -1.94 -15.44 -0.08
N SER A 25 -2.87 -15.79 -0.97
CA SER A 25 -3.37 -17.15 -1.19
C SER A 25 -2.29 -18.14 -1.63
N ASP A 26 -1.20 -17.67 -2.24
CA ASP A 26 -0.12 -18.54 -2.71
C ASP A 26 0.75 -19.04 -1.54
N TYR A 27 0.77 -18.28 -0.43
CA TYR A 27 1.57 -18.59 0.75
C TYR A 27 0.73 -19.05 1.95
N TYR A 28 -0.53 -18.62 2.02
CA TYR A 28 -1.40 -18.83 3.16
C TYR A 28 -2.80 -19.27 2.76
N CYS A 29 -3.46 -20.01 3.66
CA CYS A 29 -4.89 -20.28 3.54
C CYS A 29 -5.67 -19.00 3.84
N VAL A 30 -6.45 -18.54 2.86
CA VAL A 30 -7.23 -17.30 2.91
C VAL A 30 -8.71 -17.66 2.86
N HIS A 31 -9.54 -16.99 3.67
CA HIS A 31 -10.98 -17.21 3.68
C HIS A 31 -11.64 -16.72 2.38
N GLU A 32 -12.64 -17.44 1.86
CA GLU A 32 -13.31 -17.08 0.60
C GLU A 32 -14.02 -15.71 0.67
N ASP A 33 -14.54 -15.35 1.83
CA ASP A 33 -15.18 -14.04 2.07
C ASP A 33 -14.17 -12.88 2.22
N LEU A 34 -12.85 -13.13 2.16
CA LEU A 34 -11.86 -12.07 2.28
C LEU A 34 -11.90 -11.17 1.04
N PRO A 35 -12.02 -9.84 1.18
CA PRO A 35 -11.98 -8.94 0.05
C PRO A 35 -10.72 -9.12 -0.80
N VAL A 36 -10.88 -9.21 -2.12
CA VAL A 36 -9.80 -9.47 -3.11
C VAL A 36 -8.60 -8.54 -2.96
N ARG A 37 -8.81 -7.32 -2.47
CA ARG A 37 -7.75 -6.33 -2.22
C ARG A 37 -6.75 -6.78 -1.16
N PHE A 38 -7.20 -7.53 -0.15
CA PHE A 38 -6.30 -8.13 0.82
C PHE A 38 -5.57 -9.32 0.19
N ASN A 39 -6.18 -10.10 -0.71
CA ASN A 39 -5.41 -11.15 -1.39
C ASN A 39 -4.25 -10.61 -2.26
N ASN A 40 -4.32 -9.35 -2.72
CA ASN A 40 -3.35 -8.76 -3.63
C ASN A 40 -2.71 -7.50 -3.00
N PRO A 41 -1.56 -7.60 -2.29
CA PRO A 41 -0.87 -6.45 -1.70
C PRO A 41 -0.58 -5.31 -2.68
N ALA A 42 -0.40 -5.63 -3.97
CA ALA A 42 -0.19 -4.64 -5.03
C ALA A 42 -1.38 -3.66 -5.22
N TRP A 43 -2.57 -3.97 -4.66
CA TRP A 43 -3.71 -3.05 -4.68
C TRP A 43 -3.46 -1.79 -3.85
N PHE A 44 -2.64 -1.91 -2.79
CA PHE A 44 -2.32 -0.82 -1.90
C PHE A 44 -1.23 0.09 -2.50
N ARG A 45 -1.68 1.21 -3.09
CA ARG A 45 -0.82 2.20 -3.76
C ARG A 45 -0.53 3.40 -2.85
N GLY A 46 0.49 4.18 -3.21
CA GLY A 46 0.83 5.43 -2.51
C GLY A 46 1.95 5.31 -1.48
N TYR A 47 2.43 4.09 -1.25
CA TYR A 47 3.64 3.86 -0.47
C TYR A 47 4.88 4.30 -1.24
N ARG A 48 5.93 4.63 -0.50
CA ARG A 48 7.14 5.25 -1.02
C ARG A 48 8.02 4.18 -1.68
N SER A 49 7.95 4.08 -3.00
CA SER A 49 8.81 3.18 -3.79
C SER A 49 10.21 3.76 -4.06
N LYS A 50 10.36 5.08 -3.94
CA LYS A 50 11.60 5.82 -4.23
C LYS A 50 12.02 6.64 -3.01
N GLU A 51 13.30 6.64 -2.71
CA GLU A 51 13.82 7.49 -1.64
C GLU A 51 13.59 8.98 -1.92
N PRO A 52 13.29 9.81 -0.91
CA PRO A 52 13.17 11.24 -1.11
C PRO A 52 14.54 11.81 -1.46
N ALA A 53 14.59 12.60 -2.53
CA ALA A 53 15.79 13.33 -2.96
C ALA A 53 16.13 14.53 -2.05
N SER A 54 15.43 14.71 -0.93
CA SER A 54 15.58 15.87 -0.07
C SER A 54 16.69 15.68 0.97
N VAL A 55 17.53 16.72 1.11
CA VAL A 55 18.55 16.84 2.17
C VAL A 55 17.91 16.84 3.56
N TYR A 56 16.70 17.39 3.68
CA TYR A 56 15.93 17.37 4.92
C TYR A 56 15.03 16.15 4.99
N ARG A 57 15.25 15.30 6.01
CA ARG A 57 14.42 14.15 6.37
C ARG A 57 13.96 14.31 7.82
N THR A 58 12.71 13.95 8.09
CA THR A 58 12.15 13.85 9.44
C THR A 58 11.89 12.39 9.78
N SER A 59 11.97 12.02 11.05
CA SER A 59 11.74 10.64 11.52
C SER A 59 10.37 10.11 11.12
N ASN A 60 9.35 10.97 11.17
CA ASN A 60 7.96 10.63 10.85
C ASN A 60 7.77 10.26 9.38
N GLN A 61 8.68 10.62 8.47
CA GLN A 61 8.61 10.20 7.07
C GLN A 61 8.81 8.69 6.87
N THR A 62 9.33 7.99 7.88
CA THR A 62 9.45 6.54 7.86
C THR A 62 8.08 5.87 8.00
N TYR A 63 7.18 6.48 8.77
CA TYR A 63 5.82 5.96 8.95
C TYR A 63 5.04 6.02 7.64
N GLY A 64 4.37 4.93 7.27
CA GLY A 64 3.62 4.82 6.01
C GLY A 64 4.48 4.82 4.75
N SER A 65 5.81 4.76 4.86
CA SER A 65 6.69 4.71 3.68
C SER A 65 6.72 3.34 3.02
N ARG A 66 6.51 2.25 3.77
CA ARG A 66 6.65 0.87 3.30
C ARG A 66 5.32 0.29 2.84
N ALA A 67 5.32 -0.28 1.63
CA ALA A 67 4.16 -0.99 1.10
C ALA A 67 3.90 -2.29 1.88
N PRO A 68 2.63 -2.65 2.09
CA PRO A 68 2.27 -3.87 2.79
C PRO A 68 2.67 -5.11 1.98
N THR A 69 3.15 -6.13 2.68
CA THR A 69 3.56 -7.42 2.07
C THR A 69 2.53 -8.52 2.32
N VAL A 70 2.68 -9.67 1.66
CA VAL A 70 1.80 -10.84 1.85
C VAL A 70 1.74 -11.33 3.30
N HIS A 71 2.79 -11.06 4.09
CA HIS A 71 2.94 -11.50 5.48
C HIS A 71 2.28 -10.55 6.49
N GLU A 72 2.02 -9.31 6.10
CA GLU A 72 1.34 -8.31 6.94
C GLU A 72 -0.18 -8.32 6.73
N MET A 73 -0.62 -9.00 5.69
CA MET A 73 -2.00 -8.98 5.23
C MET A 73 -2.90 -9.90 6.07
N PRO A 74 -4.16 -9.50 6.36
CA PRO A 74 -5.08 -10.36 7.09
C PRO A 74 -5.48 -11.59 6.26
N GLN A 75 -5.63 -12.72 6.94
CA GLN A 75 -6.16 -13.97 6.37
C GLN A 75 -7.70 -14.06 6.49
N VAL A 76 -8.27 -13.29 7.43
CA VAL A 76 -9.70 -13.24 7.73
C VAL A 76 -10.10 -11.78 7.94
N GLU A 77 -11.25 -11.38 7.38
CA GLU A 77 -11.85 -10.07 7.63
C GLU A 77 -13.22 -10.29 8.26
N CYS A 78 -13.32 -10.04 9.56
CA CYS A 78 -14.60 -10.07 10.27
C CYS A 78 -15.29 -8.71 10.13
N SER A 79 -15.55 -8.26 8.90
CA SER A 79 -16.28 -7.01 8.71
C SER A 79 -17.69 -7.20 9.27
N ARG A 80 -17.97 -6.56 10.41
CA ARG A 80 -19.31 -6.56 11.00
C ARG A 80 -20.24 -5.89 10.00
N THR A 81 -20.98 -6.69 9.23
CA THR A 81 -22.08 -6.20 8.40
C THR A 81 -23.06 -5.51 9.34
N ILE A 82 -23.03 -4.18 9.37
CA ILE A 82 -24.05 -3.41 10.09
C ILE A 82 -25.31 -3.59 9.26
N LEU A 83 -26.18 -4.51 9.67
CA LEU A 83 -27.51 -4.65 9.09
C LEU A 83 -28.18 -3.28 9.17
N SER A 84 -28.44 -2.69 8.00
CA SER A 84 -29.06 -1.38 7.90
C SER A 84 -30.44 -1.44 8.56
N THR A 85 -30.66 -0.66 9.62
CA THR A 85 -31.96 -0.56 10.31
C THR A 85 -32.97 0.33 9.55
N SER A 86 -32.64 0.72 8.31
CA SER A 86 -33.40 1.70 7.51
C SER A 86 -34.77 1.21 7.02
N SER A 87 -35.15 -0.05 7.23
CA SER A 87 -36.47 -0.57 6.81
C SER A 87 -37.60 -0.36 7.82
N TRP A 88 -37.38 0.28 8.98
CA TRP A 88 -38.39 0.45 10.03
C TRP A 88 -38.94 1.88 10.18
N ARG A 89 -39.05 2.64 9.08
CA ARG A 89 -39.76 3.94 9.08
C ARG A 89 -40.69 4.06 7.87
N ARG A 90 -41.82 3.36 7.91
CA ARG A 90 -43.02 3.75 7.13
C ARG A 90 -44.29 3.15 7.73
N ALA A 91 -44.91 3.87 8.66
CA ALA A 91 -46.34 3.78 8.97
C ALA A 91 -46.73 4.98 9.85
N SER A 92 -47.25 6.05 9.23
CA SER A 92 -48.18 7.03 9.82
C SER A 92 -48.79 7.84 8.68
#